data_AF-A0A7K0X6B1-F1
#
_entry.id   AF-A0A7K0X6B1-F1
#
_cell.length_a   1.000
_cell.length_b   1.000
_cell.length_c   1.000
_cell.angle_alpha   90.00
_cell.angle_beta   90.00
_cell.angle_gamma   90.00
#
_symmetry.space_group_name_H-M   'P 1'
#
loop_
_entity.id
_entity.type
_entity.pdbx_description
1 polymer ?
#
loop_
_entity_poly.entity_id
_entity_poly.type
_entity_poly.pdbx_seq_one_letter_code
_entity_poly.pdbx_strand_id
1 'polypeptide(L)'
;MTQVETAKAIARPVGEMGGAFMLDGATYARGAELGFSGIDFYVLGRGGVLGDTNPDVVSSAFFFWNPEQVRTQWDLARKVMDPAKAAVEWVDLCHAYG
;
A
#
# COMPACT_ATOMS: atom_id res chain seq x y z
N MET A 1 3.55 -15.40 29.78
CA MET A 1 3.37 -14.20 28.93
C MET A 1 1.87 -13.95 28.81
N THR A 2 1.40 -12.79 29.22
CA THR A 2 0.03 -12.33 29.06
C THR A 2 -0.22 -11.85 27.62
N GLN A 3 -1.48 -11.65 27.24
CA GLN A 3 -1.82 -11.14 25.91
C GLN A 3 -1.17 -9.78 25.61
N VAL A 4 -1.12 -8.89 26.61
CA VAL A 4 -0.49 -7.55 26.47
C VAL A 4 1.03 -7.66 26.32
N GLU A 5 1.67 -8.57 27.04
CA GLU A 5 3.11 -8.82 26.92
C GLU A 5 3.44 -9.40 25.54
N THR A 6 2.63 -10.32 25.03
CA THR A 6 2.79 -10.86 23.67
C THR A 6 2.63 -9.77 22.62
N ALA A 7 1.59 -8.94 22.72
CA ALA A 7 1.36 -7.84 21.78
C ALA A 7 2.56 -6.87 21.73
N LYS A 8 3.11 -6.50 22.90
CA LYS A 8 4.29 -5.63 22.98
C LYS A 8 5.54 -6.29 22.37
N ALA A 9 5.73 -7.59 22.61
CA ALA A 9 6.88 -8.33 22.09
C ALA A 9 6.88 -8.42 20.55
N ILE A 10 5.70 -8.55 19.93
CA ILE A 10 5.58 -8.71 18.47
C ILE A 10 5.34 -7.40 17.70
N ALA A 11 4.96 -6.31 18.38
CA ALA A 11 4.60 -5.05 17.72
C ALA A 11 5.68 -4.52 16.77
N ARG A 12 6.94 -4.51 17.24
CA ARG A 12 8.09 -4.07 16.44
C ARG A 12 8.35 -4.97 15.23
N PRO A 13 8.60 -6.29 15.39
CA PRO A 13 8.91 -7.14 14.23
C PRO A 13 7.77 -7.18 13.21
N VAL A 14 6.50 -7.22 13.65
CA VAL A 14 5.35 -7.15 12.72
C VAL A 14 5.32 -5.84 11.94
N GLY A 15 5.55 -4.70 12.63
CA GLY A 15 5.60 -3.40 12.00
C GLY A 15 6.78 -3.23 11.02
N GLU A 16 7.97 -3.69 11.40
CA GLU A 16 9.17 -3.64 10.56
C GLU A 16 9.03 -4.52 9.32
N MET A 17 8.51 -5.74 9.45
CA MET A 17 8.27 -6.63 8.29
C MET A 17 7.28 -6.01 7.31
N GLY A 18 6.15 -5.48 7.80
CA GLY A 18 5.16 -4.82 6.95
C GLY A 18 5.71 -3.56 6.28
N GLY A 19 6.49 -2.75 6.99
CA GLY A 19 7.10 -1.55 6.44
C GLY A 19 8.20 -1.84 5.41
N ALA A 20 8.94 -2.94 5.58
CA ALA A 20 10.07 -3.28 4.72
C ALA A 20 9.64 -3.57 3.28
N PHE A 21 8.58 -4.35 3.07
CA PHE A 21 8.07 -4.59 1.71
C PHE A 21 7.49 -3.32 1.09
N MET A 22 6.78 -2.50 1.87
CA MET A 22 6.13 -1.27 1.39
C MET A 22 7.11 -0.23 0.86
N LEU A 23 8.38 -0.33 1.27
CA LEU A 23 9.49 0.55 0.89
C LEU A 23 10.54 -0.18 0.03
N ASP A 24 10.26 -1.41 -0.38
CA ASP A 24 11.20 -2.23 -1.12
C ASP A 24 11.41 -1.72 -2.56
N GLY A 25 12.66 -1.68 -2.98
CA GLY A 25 13.04 -1.17 -4.30
C GLY A 25 12.50 -2.01 -5.46
N ALA A 26 12.43 -3.34 -5.31
CA ALA A 26 11.89 -4.21 -6.35
C ALA A 26 10.37 -4.04 -6.52
N THR A 27 9.66 -3.77 -5.41
CA THR A 27 8.23 -3.42 -5.45
C THR A 27 7.98 -2.16 -6.29
N TYR A 28 8.77 -1.09 -6.10
CA TYR A 28 8.64 0.12 -6.91
C TYR A 28 9.16 -0.05 -8.34
N ALA A 29 10.18 -0.89 -8.56
CA ALA A 29 10.63 -1.23 -9.91
C ALA A 29 9.50 -1.89 -10.71
N ARG A 30 8.77 -2.83 -10.11
CA ARG A 30 7.58 -3.43 -10.73
C ARG A 30 6.49 -2.40 -11.00
N GLY A 31 6.23 -1.49 -10.07
CA GLY A 31 5.30 -0.37 -10.29
C GLY A 31 5.69 0.47 -11.51
N ALA A 32 6.97 0.79 -11.67
CA ALA A 32 7.46 1.54 -12.83
C ALA A 32 7.27 0.79 -14.16
N GLU A 33 7.50 -0.53 -14.19
CA GLU A 33 7.24 -1.36 -15.37
C GLU A 33 5.75 -1.35 -15.80
N LEU A 34 4.85 -1.24 -14.83
CA LEU A 34 3.41 -1.16 -15.04
C LEU A 34 2.93 0.25 -15.42
N GLY A 35 3.81 1.26 -15.40
CA GLY A 35 3.52 2.64 -15.79
C GLY A 35 3.21 3.58 -14.62
N PHE A 36 3.42 3.16 -13.37
CA PHE A 36 3.30 4.03 -12.20
C PHE A 36 4.54 4.90 -12.00
N SER A 37 4.37 6.02 -11.31
CA SER A 37 5.39 7.05 -11.05
C SER A 37 5.81 7.10 -9.57
N GLY A 38 6.00 5.94 -8.94
CA GLY A 38 6.43 5.82 -7.55
C GLY A 38 5.28 5.64 -6.57
N ILE A 39 5.04 6.63 -5.71
CA ILE A 39 4.12 6.51 -4.56
C ILE A 39 2.64 6.36 -4.96
N ASP A 40 2.31 6.67 -6.22
CA ASP A 40 1.01 6.35 -6.83
C ASP A 40 0.73 4.84 -6.88
N PHE A 41 1.75 4.00 -7.13
CA PHE A 41 1.62 2.55 -7.02
C PHE A 41 1.35 2.08 -5.59
N TYR A 42 2.03 2.66 -4.61
CA TYR A 42 1.78 2.37 -3.19
C TYR A 42 0.35 2.72 -2.79
N VAL A 43 -0.13 3.92 -3.19
CA VAL A 43 -1.48 4.38 -2.85
C VAL A 43 -2.54 3.51 -3.50
N LEU A 44 -2.43 3.23 -4.79
CA LEU A 44 -3.43 2.43 -5.51
C LEU A 44 -3.34 0.94 -5.16
N GLY A 45 -2.15 0.37 -5.06
CA GLY A 45 -1.94 -1.02 -4.71
C GLY A 45 -2.45 -1.33 -3.31
N ARG A 46 -2.08 -0.52 -2.31
CA ARG A 46 -2.55 -0.71 -0.94
C ARG A 46 -4.02 -0.34 -0.76
N GLY A 47 -4.48 0.74 -1.42
CA GLY A 47 -5.86 1.23 -1.32
C GLY A 47 -6.85 0.44 -2.17
N GLY A 48 -6.39 -0.27 -3.20
CA GLY A 48 -7.21 -0.91 -4.21
C GLY A 48 -8.10 -2.03 -3.70
N VAL A 49 -7.80 -2.59 -2.51
CA VAL A 49 -8.66 -3.54 -1.80
C VAL A 49 -10.03 -2.93 -1.44
N LEU A 50 -10.13 -1.60 -1.40
CA LEU A 50 -11.39 -0.87 -1.20
C LEU A 50 -12.23 -0.79 -2.49
N GLY A 51 -11.72 -1.28 -3.62
CA GLY A 51 -12.33 -1.21 -4.94
C GLY A 51 -12.21 0.17 -5.60
N ASP A 52 -12.87 0.34 -6.75
CA ASP A 52 -13.03 1.65 -7.38
C ASP A 52 -14.01 2.51 -6.57
N THR A 53 -13.45 3.37 -5.72
CA THR A 53 -14.20 4.16 -4.74
C THR A 53 -13.80 5.65 -4.78
N ASN A 54 -14.50 6.45 -3.99
CA ASN A 54 -14.19 7.88 -3.84
C ASN A 54 -12.81 8.05 -3.18
N PRO A 55 -11.93 8.93 -3.71
CA PRO A 55 -10.63 9.25 -3.11
C PRO A 55 -10.69 9.59 -1.62
N ASP A 56 -11.78 10.17 -1.13
CA ASP A 56 -11.97 10.48 0.30
C ASP A 56 -12.07 9.22 1.18
N VAL A 57 -12.65 8.13 0.65
CA VAL A 57 -12.71 6.84 1.35
C VAL A 57 -11.31 6.27 1.50
N VAL A 58 -10.53 6.29 0.42
CA VAL A 58 -9.12 5.82 0.43
C VAL A 58 -8.29 6.68 1.38
N SER A 59 -8.43 8.01 1.28
CA SER A 59 -7.76 8.96 2.15
C SER A 59 -8.02 8.70 3.64
N SER A 60 -9.27 8.39 4.01
CA SER A 60 -9.64 8.08 5.39
C SER A 60 -9.03 6.78 5.93
N ALA A 61 -8.65 5.84 5.06
CA ALA A 61 -7.99 4.60 5.43
C ALA A 61 -6.46 4.76 5.60
N PHE A 62 -5.86 5.80 5.02
CA PHE A 62 -4.42 6.05 5.06
C PHE A 62 -4.04 6.96 6.22
N PHE A 63 -4.03 6.40 7.44
CA PHE A 63 -3.58 7.12 8.62
C PHE A 63 -2.11 7.55 8.50
N PHE A 64 -1.79 8.72 9.06
CA PHE A 64 -0.47 9.37 9.03
C PHE A 64 0.02 9.87 7.66
N TRP A 65 -0.85 9.91 6.65
CA TRP A 65 -0.59 10.58 5.37
C TRP A 65 -1.33 11.91 5.26
N ASN A 66 -0.80 12.83 4.44
CA ASN A 66 -1.54 14.02 4.04
C ASN A 66 -2.75 13.60 3.18
N PRO A 67 -3.99 13.94 3.56
CA PRO A 67 -5.19 13.53 2.82
C PRO A 67 -5.19 13.96 1.34
N GLU A 68 -4.74 15.17 1.04
CA GLU A 68 -4.70 15.72 -0.33
C GLU A 68 -3.68 14.98 -1.19
N GLN A 69 -2.55 14.60 -0.61
CA GLN A 69 -1.55 13.78 -1.28
C GLN A 69 -2.14 12.42 -1.65
N VAL A 70 -2.83 11.74 -0.73
CA VAL A 70 -3.46 10.43 -1.02
C VAL A 70 -4.48 10.54 -2.17
N ARG A 71 -5.33 11.57 -2.16
CA ARG A 71 -6.31 11.79 -3.24
C ARG A 71 -5.63 12.00 -4.59
N THR A 72 -4.62 12.86 -4.63
CA THR A 72 -3.86 13.17 -5.84
C THR A 72 -3.22 11.91 -6.42
N GLN A 73 -2.55 11.13 -5.57
CA GLN A 73 -1.88 9.91 -6.00
C GLN A 73 -2.86 8.83 -6.45
N TRP A 74 -4.00 8.68 -5.76
CA TRP A 74 -5.07 7.79 -6.17
C TRP A 74 -5.61 8.13 -7.56
N ASP A 75 -5.91 9.41 -7.81
CA ASP A 75 -6.45 9.88 -9.09
C ASP A 75 -5.44 9.82 -10.24
N LEU A 76 -4.15 9.94 -9.95
CA LEU A 76 -3.09 9.67 -10.93
C LEU A 76 -3.00 8.18 -11.25
N ALA A 77 -2.92 7.34 -10.21
CA ALA A 77 -2.69 5.91 -10.34
C ALA A 77 -3.84 5.19 -11.05
N ARG A 78 -5.11 5.58 -10.79
CA ARG A 78 -6.29 4.96 -11.42
C ARG A 78 -6.34 5.13 -12.94
N LYS A 79 -5.53 6.04 -13.50
CA LYS A 79 -5.37 6.20 -14.96
C LYS A 79 -4.43 5.14 -15.54
N VAL A 80 -3.61 4.51 -14.72
CA VAL A 80 -2.65 3.46 -15.09
C VAL A 80 -3.31 2.08 -15.03
N MET A 81 -4.00 1.78 -13.93
CA MET A 81 -4.58 0.45 -13.69
C MET A 81 -5.90 0.54 -12.91
N ASP A 82 -6.77 -0.44 -13.14
CA ASP A 82 -7.94 -0.69 -12.30
C ASP A 82 -7.51 -0.96 -10.83
N PRO A 83 -8.15 -0.34 -9.82
CA PRO A 83 -7.73 -0.49 -8.42
C PRO A 83 -7.73 -1.94 -7.91
N ALA A 84 -8.69 -2.77 -8.32
CA ALA A 84 -8.74 -4.16 -7.87
C ALA A 84 -7.57 -4.96 -8.45
N LYS A 85 -7.18 -4.70 -9.70
CA LYS A 85 -5.98 -5.30 -10.31
C LYS A 85 -4.70 -4.82 -9.63
N ALA A 86 -4.60 -3.52 -9.32
CA ALA A 86 -3.44 -2.97 -8.64
C ALA A 86 -3.28 -3.59 -7.24
N ALA A 87 -4.37 -3.88 -6.53
CA ALA A 87 -4.35 -4.57 -5.25
C ALA A 87 -3.84 -6.00 -5.34
N VAL A 88 -4.19 -6.72 -6.42
CA VAL A 88 -3.66 -8.07 -6.68
C VAL A 88 -2.15 -8.00 -6.94
N GLU A 89 -1.69 -7.13 -7.84
CA GLU A 89 -0.24 -6.96 -8.10
C GLU A 89 0.53 -6.58 -6.83
N TRP A 90 -0.05 -5.71 -5.99
CA TRP A 90 0.54 -5.28 -4.73
C TRP A 90 0.69 -6.42 -3.72
N VAL A 91 -0.34 -7.25 -3.55
CA VAL A 91 -0.29 -8.39 -2.61
C VAL A 91 0.60 -9.51 -3.14
N ASP A 92 0.68 -9.71 -4.46
CA ASP A 92 1.59 -10.70 -5.07
C ASP A 92 3.05 -10.31 -4.84
N LEU A 93 3.39 -9.02 -4.90
CA LEU A 93 4.72 -8.52 -4.53
C LEU A 93 5.01 -8.72 -3.03
N CYS A 94 4.01 -8.49 -2.17
CA CYS A 94 4.13 -8.78 -0.74
C CYS A 94 4.40 -10.27 -0.49
N HIS A 95 3.70 -11.18 -1.18
CA HIS A 95 3.92 -12.63 -1.08
C HIS A 95 5.28 -13.06 -1.65
N ALA A 96 5.78 -12.38 -2.69
CA ALA A 96 7.10 -12.66 -3.25
C ALA A 96 8.24 -12.18 -2.33
N TYR A 97 7.97 -11.19 -1.47
CA TYR A 97 8.94 -10.67 -0.52
C TYR A 97 9.23 -11.64 0.64
N GLY A 98 8.23 -12.41 1.11
CA GLY A 98 8.37 -13.40 2.19
C GLY A 98 7.05 -13.97 2.68
#